data_AF-A0AAV8YXW3-F1
#
_entry.id   AF-A0AAV8YXW3-F1
#
_cell.length_a   1.000
_cell.length_b   1.000
_cell.length_c   1.000
_cell.angle_alpha   90.00
_cell.angle_beta   90.00
_cell.angle_gamma   90.00
#
_symmetry.space_group_name_H-M   'P 1'
#
loop_
_entity.id
_entity.type
_entity.pdbx_description
1 polymer ?
#
loop_
_entity_poly.entity_id
_entity_poly.type
_entity_poly.pdbx_seq_one_letter_code
_entity_poly.pdbx_strand_id
1 'polypeptide(L)' 'MVPIVASGGYRYADGSVYVGTWNNEGKRQGEGHLLFPEGTRYDGMFENGLFHGFGVLTFADSAK' A
#
# COMPACT_ATOMS: atom_id res chain seq x y z
N MET A 1 13.65 21.03 -2.41
CA MET A 1 12.79 20.39 -3.41
C MET A 1 12.07 19.24 -2.73
N VAL A 2 10.77 19.39 -2.41
CA VAL A 2 9.96 18.29 -1.90
C VAL A 2 9.39 17.58 -3.13
N PRO A 3 9.69 16.29 -3.37
CA PRO A 3 9.09 15.57 -4.49
C PRO A 3 7.57 15.60 -4.30
N ILE A 4 6.85 16.00 -5.34
CA ILE A 4 5.39 15.93 -5.40
C ILE A 4 4.99 14.46 -5.39
N VAL A 5 4.84 13.88 -4.20
CA VAL A 5 4.25 12.56 -4.02
C VAL A 5 2.74 12.71 -4.18
N ALA A 6 2.18 12.07 -5.21
CA ALA A 6 0.73 12.07 -5.38
C ALA A 6 0.13 11.11 -4.36
N SER A 7 -0.73 11.59 -3.46
CA SER A 7 -1.47 10.77 -2.51
C SER A 7 -2.79 10.33 -3.14
N GLY A 8 -3.09 9.03 -3.15
CA GLY A 8 -4.29 8.53 -3.79
C GLY A 8 -4.68 7.11 -3.40
N GLY A 9 -5.98 6.83 -3.51
CA GLY A 9 -6.53 5.49 -3.35
C GLY A 9 -6.66 4.79 -4.70
N TYR A 10 -6.24 3.53 -4.78
CA TYR A 10 -6.42 2.67 -5.94
C TYR A 10 -7.03 1.34 -5.53
N ARG A 11 -8.07 0.92 -6.25
CA ARG A 11 -8.71 -0.38 -6.09
C ARG A 11 -8.29 -1.30 -7.22
N TYR A 12 -7.61 -2.38 -6.87
CA TYR A 12 -7.19 -3.40 -7.81
C TYR A 12 -8.38 -4.27 -8.24
N ALA A 13 -8.25 -4.89 -9.42
CA ALA A 13 -9.28 -5.80 -9.96
C ALA A 13 -9.55 -7.01 -9.05
N ASP A 14 -8.53 -7.45 -8.31
CA ASP A 14 -8.60 -8.50 -7.29
C ASP A 14 -9.43 -8.09 -6.04
N GLY A 15 -9.81 -6.81 -5.93
CA GLY A 15 -10.55 -6.28 -4.78
C GLY A 15 -9.66 -5.68 -3.69
N SER A 16 -8.34 -5.90 -3.77
CA SER A 16 -7.35 -5.22 -2.94
C SER A 16 -7.45 -3.69 -3.10
N VAL A 17 -7.23 -2.94 -2.02
CA VAL A 17 -7.28 -1.46 -2.00
C VAL A 17 -5.96 -0.94 -1.43
N TYR A 18 -5.27 -0.10 -2.20
CA TYR A 18 -4.12 0.65 -1.71
C TYR A 18 -4.49 2.11 -1.49
N VAL A 19 -4.06 2.68 -0.38
CA VAL A 19 -4.14 4.12 -0.10
C VAL A 19 -2.76 4.57 0.34
N GLY A 20 -2.16 5.49 -0.40
CA GLY A 20 -0.84 6.00 -0.04
C GLY A 20 -0.26 6.86 -1.14
N THR A 21 1.05 7.04 -1.09
CA THR A 21 1.76 7.84 -2.07
C THR A 21 2.21 7.03 -3.28
N TRP A 22 2.32 7.72 -4.41
CA TRP A 22 2.70 7.19 -5.69
C TRP A 22 3.86 7.99 -6.26
N ASN A 23 4.78 7.31 -6.95
CA ASN A 23 5.82 7.96 -7.71
C ASN A 23 5.31 8.37 -9.10
N ASN A 24 6.13 9.12 -9.84
CA ASN A 24 5.80 9.61 -11.18
C ASN A 24 5.61 8.49 -12.23
N GLU A 25 6.08 7.27 -11.95
CA GLU A 25 5.85 6.10 -12.80
C GLU A 25 4.53 5.37 -12.47
N GLY A 26 3.76 5.87 -11.51
CA GLY A 26 2.51 5.24 -11.05
C GLY A 26 2.75 4.00 -10.17
N LYS A 27 3.92 3.88 -9.55
CA LYS A 27 4.22 2.81 -8.58
C LYS A 27 4.03 3.32 -7.14
N ARG A 28 3.60 2.42 -6.25
CA ARG A 28 3.48 2.71 -4.81
C ARG A 28 4.85 3.11 -4.25
N GLN A 29 4.89 4.22 -3.52
CA GLN A 29 6.14 4.80 -3.02
C GLN A 29 5.85 5.54 -1.71
N GLY A 30 6.74 5.48 -0.73
CA GLY A 30 6.56 6.16 0.56
C GLY A 30 5.57 5.44 1.46
N GLU A 31 4.95 6.17 2.38
CA GLU A 31 4.00 5.58 3.33
C GLU A 31 2.68 5.21 2.63
N GLY A 32 2.14 4.04 2.97
CA GLY A 32 0.86 3.60 2.45
C GLY A 32 0.27 2.44 3.23
N HIS A 33 -0.96 2.13 2.87
CA HIS A 33 -1.77 1.08 3.46
C HIS A 33 -2.36 0.24 2.34
N LEU A 34 -2.16 -1.08 2.38
CA LEU A 34 -2.73 -2.04 1.44
C LEU A 34 -3.68 -2.97 2.18
N LEU A 35 -4.95 -2.90 1.85
CA LEU A 35 -5.99 -3.82 2.33
C LEU A 35 -6.23 -4.88 1.25
N PHE A 36 -6.06 -6.14 1.61
CA PHE A 36 -6.40 -7.28 0.77
C PHE A 36 -7.89 -7.62 0.91
N PRO A 37 -8.52 -8.23 -0.11
CA PRO A 37 -9.94 -8.61 -0.06
C PRO A 37 -10.22 -9.62 1.05
N GLU A 38 -9.23 -10.42 1.44
CA GLU A 38 -9.32 -11.38 2.54
C GLU A 38 -9.36 -10.71 3.93
N GLY A 39 -9.16 -9.39 4.01
CA GLY A 39 -9.15 -8.62 5.25
C GLY A 39 -7.76 -8.41 5.85
N THR A 40 -6.73 -9.09 5.33
CA THR A 40 -5.33 -8.82 5.66
C THR A 40 -4.99 -7.38 5.27
N ARG A 41 -4.30 -6.65 6.14
CA ARG A 41 -3.89 -5.27 5.93
C ARG A 41 -2.41 -5.12 6.16
N TYR A 42 -1.73 -4.42 5.26
CA TYR A 42 -0.35 -3.99 5.43
C TYR A 42 -0.30 -2.47 5.57
N ASP A 43 0.37 -1.98 6.60
CA ASP A 43 0.59 -0.57 6.88
C ASP A 43 2.09 -0.31 6.97
N GLY A 44 2.67 0.42 6.02
CA GLY A 44 4.12 0.58 6.02
C GLY A 44 4.67 1.36 4.83
N MET A 45 5.97 1.27 4.65
CA MET A 45 6.67 1.95 3.57
C MET A 45 6.66 1.11 2.29
N PHE A 46 6.61 1.80 1.16
CA PHE A 46 6.65 1.22 -0.18
C PHE A 46 7.79 1.84 -0.98
N GLU A 47 8.46 1.02 -1.78
CA GLU A 47 9.50 1.48 -2.70
C GLU A 47 9.35 0.77 -4.03
N ASN A 48 9.19 1.54 -5.11
CA ASN A 48 9.03 1.01 -6.47
C ASN A 48 7.91 -0.04 -6.60
N GLY A 49 6.82 0.12 -5.84
CA GLY A 49 5.70 -0.80 -5.86
C GLY A 49 5.82 -1.99 -4.90
N LEU A 50 6.93 -2.15 -4.19
CA LEU A 50 7.14 -3.25 -3.24
C LEU A 50 7.05 -2.75 -1.81
N PHE A 51 6.73 -3.64 -0.86
CA PHE A 51 6.87 -3.36 0.55
C PHE A 51 8.35 -3.12 0.87
N HIS A 52 8.65 -2.08 1.63
CA HIS A 52 10.00 -1.71 1.99
C HIS A 52 10.04 -1.17 3.43
N GLY A 53 11.20 -1.23 4.08
CA GLY A 53 11.38 -0.69 5.42
C GLY A 53 10.44 -1.29 6.47
N PHE A 54 10.00 -0.43 7.39
CA PHE A 54 9.11 -0.83 8.47
C PHE A 54 7.65 -0.85 8.02
N GLY A 55 6.95 -1.88 8.46
CA GLY A 55 5.51 -1.97 8.30
C GLY A 55 4.91 -2.98 9.27
N VAL A 56 3.59 -2.90 9.44
CA VAL A 56 2.77 -3.80 10.22
C VAL A 56 1.90 -4.58 9.25
N LEU A 57 1.99 -5.91 9.33
CA LEU A 57 1.08 -6.81 8.63
C LEU A 57 0.08 -7.35 9.64
N THR A 58 -1.18 -6.95 9.49
CA THR A 58 -2.31 -7.46 10.27
C THR A 58 -3.05 -8.50 9.43
N PHE A 59 -3.06 -9.74 9.90
CA PHE A 59 -3.83 -10.81 9.27
C PHE A 59 -5.30 -10.68 9.62
N ALA A 60 -6.16 -11.08 8.69
CA ALA A 60 -7.58 -11.24 9.00
C ALA A 60 -7.76 -12.32 10.08
N ASP A 61 -8.71 -12.11 10.98
CA ASP A 61 -9.03 -13.03 12.08
C ASP A 61 -9.39 -14.46 11.59
N SER A 62 -9.85 -14.57 10.34
CA SER A 62 -10.19 -15.84 9.69
C SER A 62 -9.02 -16.54 8.98
N ALA A 63 -7.79 -16.01 9.07
CA ALA A 63 -6.59 -16.71 8.62
C ALA A 63 -6.27 -17.87 9.57
N LYS A 64 -6.99 -18.97 9.42
CA LYS A 64 -6.86 -20.20 10.22
C LYS A 64 -6.01 -21.24 9.50
#